data_AF-A0A2N0B074-F1
#
_entry.id   AF-A0A2N0B074-F1
#
_cell.length_a   1.000
_cell.length_b   1.000
_cell.length_c   1.000
_cell.angle_alpha   90.00
_cell.angle_beta   90.00
_cell.angle_gamma   90.00
#
_symmetry.space_group_name_H-M   'P 1'
#
loop_
_entity.id
_entity.type
_entity.pdbx_description
1 polymer ?
#
loop_
_entity_poly.entity_id
_entity_poly.type
_entity_poly.pdbx_seq_one_letter_code
_entity_poly.pdbx_strand_id
1 'polypeptide(L)'
;MKTLIHKFSFLLLSFWMVFGCKPSYTKQLDKILEEGNIFQSAIFCEQNKLHLKEREFECIEVTKKAKDEIDSIINRRLDLGIAPVIIEKSKGKEIEEFLKVHTQMGIRYWEIWKSSVILE
;
A
#
# COMPACT_ATOMS: atom_id res chain seq x y z
N MET A 1 -12.95 -50.85 0.00
CA MET A 1 -12.28 -50.09 -1.08
C MET A 1 -13.17 -49.03 -1.73
N LYS A 2 -14.44 -49.33 -2.08
CA LYS A 2 -15.40 -48.35 -2.67
C LYS A 2 -15.69 -47.11 -1.80
N THR A 3 -15.73 -47.26 -0.48
CA THR A 3 -15.96 -46.17 0.48
C THR A 3 -14.77 -45.22 0.65
N LEU A 4 -13.54 -45.68 0.39
CA LEU A 4 -12.33 -44.86 0.44
C LEU A 4 -12.27 -43.91 -0.77
N ILE A 5 -12.70 -44.40 -1.94
CA ILE A 5 -12.76 -43.65 -3.20
C ILE A 5 -13.81 -42.52 -3.12
N HIS A 6 -14.96 -42.76 -2.49
CA HIS A 6 -15.97 -41.72 -2.28
C HIS A 6 -15.49 -40.61 -1.34
N LYS A 7 -14.77 -40.95 -0.27
CA LYS A 7 -14.17 -39.94 0.63
C LYS A 7 -13.10 -39.10 -0.06
N PHE A 8 -12.27 -39.73 -0.92
CA PHE A 8 -11.28 -39.02 -1.72
C PHE A 8 -11.90 -38.10 -2.78
N SER A 9 -13.00 -38.54 -3.42
CA SER A 9 -13.74 -37.74 -4.38
C SER A 9 -14.41 -36.50 -3.76
N PHE A 10 -14.95 -36.63 -2.55
CA PHE A 10 -15.51 -35.49 -1.80
C PHE A 10 -14.43 -34.47 -1.37
N LEU A 11 -13.25 -34.94 -0.97
CA LEU A 11 -12.12 -34.07 -0.63
C LEU A 11 -11.61 -33.29 -1.85
N LEU A 12 -11.50 -33.93 -3.01
CA LEU A 12 -11.09 -33.27 -4.26
C LEU A 12 -12.11 -32.22 -4.74
N LEU A 13 -13.42 -32.49 -4.61
CA LEU A 13 -14.49 -31.53 -4.92
C LEU A 13 -14.48 -30.32 -3.97
N SER A 14 -14.19 -30.54 -2.68
CA SER A 14 -14.04 -29.43 -1.72
C SER A 14 -12.79 -28.59 -1.96
N PHE A 15 -11.70 -29.19 -2.47
CA PHE A 15 -10.45 -28.49 -2.79
C PHE A 15 -10.59 -27.57 -4.01
N TRP A 16 -11.44 -27.92 -4.98
CA TRP A 16 -11.70 -27.09 -6.16
C TRP A 16 -12.48 -25.80 -5.85
N MET A 17 -13.29 -25.78 -4.79
CA MET A 17 -14.02 -24.55 -4.38
C MET A 17 -13.13 -23.48 -3.72
N VAL A 18 -11.89 -23.82 -3.33
CA VAL A 18 -10.98 -22.86 -2.67
C VAL A 18 -10.23 -21.99 -3.68
N PHE A 19 -10.28 -22.29 -4.98
CA PHE A 19 -9.81 -21.40 -6.04
C PHE A 19 -10.86 -20.32 -6.36
N GLY A 20 -11.20 -19.50 -5.37
CA GLY A 20 -12.02 -18.32 -5.57
C GLY A 20 -11.35 -17.38 -6.58
N CYS A 21 -12.11 -16.90 -7.57
CA CYS A 21 -11.66 -15.86 -8.49
C CYS A 21 -11.17 -14.64 -7.69
N LYS A 22 -9.89 -14.29 -7.84
CA LYS A 22 -9.40 -13.02 -7.28
C LYS A 22 -10.13 -11.86 -7.97
N PRO A 23 -10.58 -10.84 -7.22
CA PRO A 23 -11.19 -9.65 -7.81
C PRO A 23 -10.19 -8.96 -8.75
N SER A 24 -10.69 -8.27 -9.78
CA SER A 24 -9.83 -7.48 -10.67
C SER A 24 -9.07 -6.40 -9.91
N TYR A 25 -7.92 -5.97 -10.44
CA TYR A 25 -7.13 -4.88 -9.84
C TYR A 25 -7.94 -3.59 -9.68
N THR A 26 -8.87 -3.32 -10.60
CA THR A 26 -9.80 -2.19 -10.52
C THR A 26 -10.72 -2.28 -9.30
N LYS A 27 -11.35 -3.44 -9.08
CA LYS A 27 -12.19 -3.66 -7.89
C LYS A 27 -11.40 -3.66 -6.59
N GLN A 28 -10.16 -4.15 -6.63
CA GLN A 28 -9.26 -4.08 -5.48
C GLN A 28 -8.89 -2.62 -5.18
N LEU A 29 -8.61 -1.80 -6.21
CA LEU A 29 -8.36 -0.38 -6.06
C LEU A 29 -9.57 0.34 -5.44
N ASP A 30 -10.78 0.09 -5.95
CA ASP A 30 -12.00 0.71 -5.40
C ASP A 30 -12.15 0.42 -3.90
N LYS A 31 -11.95 -0.84 -3.51
CA LYS A 31 -11.98 -1.23 -2.09
C LYS A 31 -10.91 -0.51 -1.26
N ILE A 32 -9.69 -0.40 -1.77
CA ILE A 32 -8.58 0.25 -1.06
C ILE A 32 -8.81 1.77 -0.98
N LEU A 33 -9.44 2.39 -1.98
CA LEU A 33 -9.80 3.81 -1.94
C LEU A 33 -10.90 4.10 -0.91
N GLU A 34 -11.82 3.16 -0.69
CA GLU A 34 -12.92 3.30 0.27
C GLU A 34 -12.49 2.99 1.71
N GLU A 35 -11.72 1.92 1.92
CA GLU A 35 -11.42 1.38 3.25
C GLU A 35 -9.97 1.65 3.70
N GLY A 36 -9.06 1.80 2.76
CA GLY A 36 -7.64 1.95 3.02
C GLY A 36 -7.22 3.40 3.27
N ASN A 37 -5.95 3.57 3.61
CA ASN A 37 -5.36 4.91 3.69
C ASN A 37 -4.69 5.34 2.37
N ILE A 38 -4.27 6.61 2.32
CA ILE A 38 -3.70 7.20 1.12
C ILE A 38 -2.39 6.51 0.68
N PHE A 39 -1.57 6.05 1.63
CA PHE A 39 -0.32 5.36 1.32
C PHE A 39 -0.58 3.97 0.78
N GLN A 40 -1.51 3.22 1.38
CA GLN A 40 -1.93 1.91 0.88
C GLN A 40 -2.45 2.00 -0.56
N SER A 41 -3.28 3.01 -0.85
CA SER A 41 -3.78 3.28 -2.20
C SER A 41 -2.63 3.60 -3.17
N ALA A 42 -1.72 4.49 -2.80
CA ALA A 42 -0.62 4.91 -3.65
C ALA A 42 0.41 3.79 -3.89
N ILE A 43 0.67 2.95 -2.88
CA ILE A 43 1.50 1.75 -2.99
C ILE A 43 0.87 0.76 -3.96
N PHE A 44 -0.43 0.46 -3.78
CA PHE A 44 -1.14 -0.48 -4.65
C PHE A 44 -1.14 -0.01 -6.11
N CYS A 45 -1.35 1.29 -6.34
CA CYS A 45 -1.32 1.90 -7.65
C CYS A 45 0.02 1.69 -8.36
N GLU A 46 1.15 1.94 -7.70
CA GLU A 46 2.47 1.79 -8.33
C GLU A 46 2.84 0.32 -8.55
N GLN A 47 2.51 -0.56 -7.60
CA GLN A 47 2.72 -2.01 -7.75
C GLN A 47 1.93 -2.62 -8.92
N ASN A 48 0.76 -2.06 -9.23
CA ASN A 48 -0.15 -2.61 -10.23
C ASN A 48 -0.35 -1.65 -11.42
N LYS A 49 0.58 -0.72 -11.62
CA LYS A 49 0.49 0.38 -12.60
C LYS A 49 0.18 -0.09 -14.02
N LEU A 50 0.74 -1.23 -14.44
CA LEU A 50 0.48 -1.80 -15.77
C LEU A 50 -0.96 -2.25 -15.97
N HIS A 51 -1.66 -2.63 -14.89
CA HIS A 51 -3.04 -3.11 -14.90
C HIS A 51 -4.07 -2.01 -14.61
N LEU A 52 -3.61 -0.83 -14.18
CA LEU A 52 -4.45 0.30 -13.75
C LEU A 52 -4.35 1.50 -14.70
N LYS A 53 -3.93 1.29 -15.97
CA LYS A 53 -3.82 2.38 -16.97
C LYS A 53 -5.11 3.18 -17.14
N GLU A 54 -6.26 2.50 -17.10
CA GLU A 54 -7.58 3.16 -17.21
C GLU A 54 -8.00 3.92 -15.95
N ARG A 55 -7.27 3.76 -14.84
CA ARG A 55 -7.49 4.39 -13.53
C ARG A 55 -6.28 5.23 -13.10
N GLU A 56 -5.51 5.71 -14.08
CA GLU A 56 -4.28 6.47 -13.85
C GLU A 56 -4.55 7.78 -13.09
N PHE A 57 -5.69 8.42 -13.38
CA PHE A 57 -6.07 9.68 -12.73
C PHE A 57 -6.18 9.52 -11.21
N GLU A 58 -6.90 8.50 -10.74
CA GLU A 58 -7.04 8.21 -9.32
C GLU A 58 -5.70 7.88 -8.68
N CYS A 59 -4.85 7.11 -9.39
CA CYS A 59 -3.51 6.77 -8.92
C CYS A 59 -2.60 8.00 -8.78
N ILE A 60 -2.67 8.94 -9.71
CA ILE A 60 -1.95 10.22 -9.62
C ILE A 60 -2.47 11.03 -8.44
N GLU A 61 -3.78 11.08 -8.23
CA GLU A 61 -4.39 11.85 -7.15
C GLU A 61 -3.95 11.34 -5.77
N VAL A 62 -4.03 10.03 -5.51
CA VAL A 62 -3.61 9.46 -4.22
C VAL A 62 -2.10 9.58 -4.01
N THR A 63 -1.30 9.44 -5.07
CA THR A 63 0.16 9.64 -4.99
C THR A 63 0.49 11.08 -4.65
N LYS A 64 -0.24 12.06 -5.20
CA LYS A 64 -0.08 13.47 -4.86
C LYS A 64 -0.44 13.72 -3.40
N LYS A 65 -1.56 13.18 -2.90
CA LYS A 65 -1.96 13.29 -1.48
C LYS A 65 -0.90 12.70 -0.56
N ALA A 66 -0.37 11.52 -0.89
CA ALA A 66 0.71 10.88 -0.12
C ALA A 66 1.98 11.75 -0.07
N LYS A 67 2.37 12.34 -1.21
CA LYS A 67 3.49 13.27 -1.28
C LYS A 67 3.24 14.52 -0.41
N ASP A 68 2.07 15.12 -0.51
CA ASP A 68 1.74 16.35 0.22
C ASP A 68 1.71 16.10 1.74
N GLU A 69 1.31 14.90 2.18
CA GLU A 69 1.42 14.50 3.58
C GLU A 69 2.87 14.35 4.05
N ILE A 70 3.75 13.75 3.24
CA ILE A 70 5.19 13.67 3.54
C ILE A 70 5.82 15.06 3.61
N ASP A 71 5.49 15.95 2.65
CA ASP A 71 5.95 17.34 2.65
C ASP A 71 5.50 18.05 3.93
N SER A 72 4.25 17.88 4.36
CA SER A 72 3.74 18.48 5.59
C SER A 72 4.51 18.00 6.83
N ILE A 73 4.84 16.71 6.90
CA ILE A 73 5.61 16.15 8.01
C ILE A 73 7.03 16.73 8.04
N ILE A 74 7.70 16.77 6.90
CA ILE A 74 9.07 17.27 6.78
C ILE A 74 9.10 18.77 7.09
N ASN A 75 8.12 19.54 6.60
CA ASN A 75 8.03 20.96 6.90
C ASN A 75 7.80 21.23 8.39
N ARG A 76 7.03 20.39 9.09
CA ARG A 76 6.86 20.50 10.55
C ARG A 76 8.20 20.38 11.28
N ARG A 77 9.17 19.62 10.77
CA ARG A 77 10.52 19.57 11.34
C ARG A 77 11.21 20.93 11.25
N LEU A 78 11.04 21.66 10.15
CA LEU A 78 11.63 23.00 9.99
C LEU A 78 11.11 23.96 11.08
N ASP A 79 9.83 23.86 11.43
CA ASP A 79 9.22 24.65 12.51
C ASP A 79 9.77 24.25 13.90
N LEU A 80 10.13 22.98 14.09
CA LEU A 80 10.73 22.44 15.31
C LEU A 80 12.26 22.63 15.39
N GLY A 81 12.86 23.21 14.33
CA GLY A 81 14.30 23.38 14.19
C GLY A 81 15.05 22.05 14.09
N ILE A 82 15.73 21.65 15.16
CA ILE A 82 16.57 20.44 15.20
C ILE A 82 15.78 19.23 15.71
N ALA A 83 14.66 19.45 16.40
CA ALA A 83 13.91 18.34 17.02
C ALA A 83 13.20 17.48 15.96
N PRO A 84 13.32 16.15 16.05
CA PRO A 84 12.63 15.26 15.14
C PRO A 84 11.12 15.25 15.40
N VAL A 85 10.39 14.95 14.34
CA VAL A 85 8.95 14.77 14.35
C VAL A 85 8.63 13.36 14.84
N ILE A 86 7.91 13.26 15.95
CA ILE A 86 7.40 11.98 16.45
C ILE A 86 6.17 11.58 15.62
N ILE A 87 6.16 10.35 15.12
CA ILE A 87 5.08 9.76 14.32
C ILE A 87 4.78 8.36 14.83
N GLU A 88 3.49 8.00 14.79
CA GLU A 88 3.07 6.64 15.07
C GLU A 88 3.79 5.62 14.19
N LYS A 89 4.31 4.56 14.81
CA LYS A 89 5.09 3.52 14.14
C LYS A 89 4.37 2.85 12.96
N SER A 90 3.05 2.69 13.01
CA SER A 90 2.25 2.12 11.94
C SER A 90 2.34 2.99 10.67
N LYS A 91 2.00 4.27 10.81
CA LYS A 91 2.06 5.29 9.76
C LYS A 91 3.48 5.48 9.22
N GLY A 92 4.48 5.49 10.10
CA GLY A 92 5.87 5.60 9.68
C GLY A 92 6.31 4.47 8.76
N LYS A 93 5.89 3.23 9.07
CA LYS A 93 6.17 2.07 8.21
C LYS A 93 5.48 2.15 6.86
N GLU A 94 4.25 2.65 6.82
CA GLU A 94 3.51 2.81 5.56
C GLU A 94 4.17 3.86 4.65
N ILE A 95 4.66 4.95 5.23
CA ILE A 95 5.42 5.97 4.49
C ILE A 95 6.75 5.38 4.00
N GLU A 96 7.47 4.63 4.84
CA GLU A 96 8.69 3.95 4.41
C GLU A 96 8.42 2.95 3.27
N GLU A 97 7.31 2.22 3.31
CA GLU A 97 6.94 1.31 2.22
C GLU A 97 6.58 2.08 0.93
N PHE A 98 5.82 3.17 1.06
CA PHE A 98 5.52 4.06 -0.05
C PHE A 98 6.80 4.57 -0.72
N LEU A 99 7.78 5.05 0.05
CA LEU A 99 9.04 5.56 -0.49
C LEU A 99 9.89 4.47 -1.16
N LYS A 100 9.83 3.22 -0.70
CA LYS A 100 10.51 2.10 -1.36
C LYS A 100 9.90 1.75 -2.71
N VAL A 101 8.57 1.70 -2.76
CA VAL A 101 7.82 1.33 -3.97
C VAL A 101 7.88 2.46 -5.00
N HIS A 102 7.64 3.71 -4.59
CA HIS A 102 7.79 4.89 -5.44
C HIS A 102 9.24 5.35 -5.49
N THR A 103 10.05 4.67 -6.30
CA THR A 103 11.51 4.90 -6.40
C THR A 103 11.92 6.36 -6.55
N GLN A 104 11.22 7.16 -7.37
CA GLN A 104 11.50 8.59 -7.53
C GLN A 104 11.26 9.39 -6.24
N MET A 105 10.20 9.05 -5.50
CA MET A 105 9.93 9.65 -4.19
C MET A 105 10.95 9.18 -3.15
N GLY A 106 11.31 7.90 -3.17
CA GLY A 106 12.38 7.35 -2.33
C GLY A 106 13.69 8.11 -2.47
N ILE A 107 14.17 8.29 -3.71
CA ILE A 107 15.39 9.05 -3.98
C ILE A 107 15.30 10.48 -3.42
N ARG A 108 14.14 11.12 -3.55
CA ARG A 108 13.93 12.50 -3.11
C ARG A 108 13.83 12.65 -1.59
N TYR A 109 13.14 11.73 -0.92
CA TYR A 109 12.67 11.94 0.44
C TYR A 109 13.32 11.02 1.48
N TRP A 110 13.92 9.89 1.10
CA TRP A 110 14.34 8.86 2.06
C TRP A 110 15.30 9.37 3.12
N GLU A 111 16.40 10.00 2.73
CA GLU A 111 17.40 10.52 3.68
C GLU A 111 16.84 11.65 4.55
N ILE A 112 16.00 12.51 3.96
CA ILE A 112 15.32 13.57 4.69
C ILE A 112 14.38 12.96 5.73
N TRP A 113 13.57 11.98 5.32
CA TRP A 113 12.65 11.25 6.20
C TRP A 113 13.37 10.63 7.39
N LYS A 114 14.42 9.82 7.16
CA LYS A 114 15.16 9.14 8.23
C LYS A 114 15.80 10.10 9.23
N SER A 115 16.21 11.29 8.79
CA SER A 115 16.75 12.32 9.69
C SER A 115 15.68 13.18 10.35
N SER A 116 14.44 13.18 9.83
CA SER A 116 13.37 14.09 10.25
C SER A 116 12.44 13.50 11.29
N VAL A 117 12.35 12.17 11.42
CA VAL A 117 11.30 11.53 12.21
C VAL A 117 11.83 10.49 13.21
N ILE A 118 11.09 10.32 14.31
CA ILE A 118 11.19 9.19 15.24
C ILE A 118 9.87 8.43 15.19
N LEU A 119 9.95 7.09 15.12
CA LEU A 119 8.79 6.21 15.10
C LEU A 119 8.53 5.66 16.50
N GLU A 120 7.37 5.97 17.07
CA GLU A 120 6.93 5.51 18.40
C GLU A 120 5.65 4.68 18.32
#